data_AF-A0A316LXQ5-F1
#
_entry.id   AF-A0A316LXQ5-F1
#
_cell.length_a   1.000
_cell.length_b   1.000
_cell.length_c   1.000
_cell.angle_alpha   90.00
_cell.angle_beta   90.00
_cell.angle_gamma   90.00
#
_symmetry.space_group_name_H-M   'P 1'
#
loop_
_entity.id
_entity.type
_entity.pdbx_description
1 polymer ?
#
loop_
_entity_poly.entity_id
_entity_poly.type
_entity_poly.pdbx_seq_one_letter_code
_entity_poly.pdbx_strand_id
1 'polypeptide(L)'
;MTAQTSARRRLSRKVKILLIVLAALLLIGGALLFYFERTIGYKSYSDDLVFTSPDGQYRLTVCEWTYFAYSGAELYVGRTADGGRGREAGTTFSDSPNGVFRNRDFHLEWNSDGVAVYYRRYVRSETDDPQTWGCTVCPFPD
;
A
#
# COMPACT_ATOMS: atom_id res chain seq x y z
N MET A 1 54.67 -11.68 37.20
CA MET A 1 53.55 -10.72 37.03
C MET A 1 53.21 -10.38 35.56
N THR A 2 53.90 -10.91 34.55
CA THR A 2 53.73 -10.53 33.13
C THR A 2 52.70 -11.38 32.35
N ALA A 3 52.47 -12.63 32.75
CA ALA A 3 51.52 -13.54 32.08
C ALA A 3 50.04 -13.16 32.31
N GLN A 4 49.69 -12.69 33.51
CA GLN A 4 48.32 -12.24 33.85
C GLN A 4 47.91 -10.99 33.03
N THR A 5 48.85 -10.08 32.78
CA THR A 5 48.63 -8.85 32.00
C THR A 5 48.46 -9.13 30.50
N SER A 6 49.18 -10.13 29.97
CA SER A 6 49.05 -10.55 28.57
C SER A 6 47.73 -11.29 28.30
N ALA A 7 47.30 -12.14 29.24
CA ALA A 7 46.01 -12.84 29.18
C ALA A 7 44.82 -11.87 29.25
N ARG A 8 44.86 -10.88 30.17
CA ARG A 8 43.85 -9.80 30.24
C ARG A 8 43.78 -8.98 28.96
N ARG A 9 44.92 -8.63 28.36
CA ARG A 9 44.97 -7.91 27.06
C ARG A 9 44.39 -8.73 25.92
N ARG A 10 44.67 -10.03 25.86
CA ARG A 10 44.11 -10.94 24.84
C ARG A 10 42.59 -11.12 25.00
N LEU A 11 42.09 -11.27 26.23
CA LEU A 11 40.66 -11.35 26.51
C LEU A 11 39.93 -10.05 26.10
N SER A 12 40.51 -8.90 26.44
CA SER A 12 39.98 -7.58 26.04
C SER A 12 39.93 -7.39 24.52
N ARG A 13 40.94 -7.87 23.77
CA ARG A 13 40.91 -7.87 22.30
C ARG A 13 39.81 -8.76 21.73
N LYS A 14 39.64 -9.97 22.25
CA LYS A 14 38.57 -10.90 21.81
C LYS A 14 37.18 -10.30 22.04
N VAL A 15 36.95 -9.67 23.20
CA VAL A 15 35.69 -8.98 23.51
C VAL A 15 35.43 -7.83 22.54
N LYS A 16 36.45 -7.02 22.21
CA LYS A 16 36.30 -5.94 21.22
C LYS A 16 35.95 -6.47 19.83
N ILE A 17 36.61 -7.54 19.38
CA ILE A 17 36.31 -8.17 18.10
C ILE A 17 34.87 -8.71 18.09
N LEU A 18 34.45 -9.38 19.17
CA LEU A 18 33.09 -9.88 19.32
C LEU A 18 32.05 -8.76 19.22
N LEU A 19 32.29 -7.61 19.88
CA LEU A 19 31.40 -6.46 19.83
C LEU A 19 31.31 -5.84 18.42
N ILE A 20 32.43 -5.75 17.70
CA ILE A 20 32.45 -5.25 16.33
C ILE A 20 31.67 -6.19 15.41
N VAL A 21 31.87 -7.50 15.54
CA VAL A 21 31.13 -8.51 14.76
C VAL A 21 29.63 -8.44 15.08
N LEU A 22 29.26 -8.32 16.35
CA LEU A 22 27.86 -8.18 16.76
C LEU A 22 27.23 -6.91 16.17
N ALA A 23 27.92 -5.76 16.23
CA ALA A 23 27.45 -4.51 15.64
C ALA A 23 27.27 -4.62 14.13
N ALA A 24 28.22 -5.26 13.43
CA ALA A 24 28.11 -5.50 11.99
C ALA A 24 26.92 -6.42 11.65
N LEU A 25 26.71 -7.49 12.42
CA LEU A 25 25.56 -8.40 12.24
C LEU A 25 24.23 -7.68 12.47
N LEU A 26 24.14 -6.81 13.48
CA LEU A 26 22.94 -6.01 13.73
C LEU A 26 22.67 -5.01 12.60
N LEU A 27 23.70 -4.36 12.06
CA LEU A 27 23.57 -3.46 10.92
C LEU A 27 23.12 -4.20 9.66
N ILE A 28 23.73 -5.36 9.36
CA ILE A 28 23.34 -6.19 8.21
C ILE A 28 21.91 -6.73 8.39
N GLY A 29 21.57 -7.22 9.57
CA GLY A 29 20.23 -7.70 9.90
C GLY A 29 19.18 -6.61 9.79
N GLY A 30 19.46 -5.41 10.30
CA GLY A 30 18.59 -4.24 10.17
C GLY A 30 18.41 -3.79 8.72
N ALA A 31 19.49 -3.76 7.93
CA ALA A 31 19.42 -3.44 6.51
C ALA A 31 18.63 -4.50 5.72
N LEU A 32 18.79 -5.80 6.05
CA LEU A 32 18.02 -6.89 5.46
C LEU A 32 16.54 -6.82 5.84
N LEU A 33 16.21 -6.52 7.10
CA LEU A 33 14.82 -6.31 7.55
C LEU A 33 14.18 -5.13 6.84
N PHE A 34 14.88 -3.99 6.78
CA PHE A 34 14.42 -2.82 6.04
C PHE A 34 14.20 -3.13 4.56
N TYR A 35 15.13 -3.87 3.94
CA TYR A 35 14.99 -4.31 2.55
C TYR A 35 13.86 -5.34 2.38
N PHE A 36 13.66 -6.22 3.34
CA PHE A 36 12.59 -7.23 3.35
C PHE A 36 11.22 -6.56 3.46
N GLU A 37 11.02 -5.64 4.41
CA GLU A 37 9.80 -4.85 4.52
C GLU A 37 9.52 -4.05 3.24
N ARG A 38 10.58 -3.51 2.63
CA ARG A 38 10.52 -2.80 1.35
C ARG A 38 10.17 -3.70 0.15
N THR A 39 10.65 -4.95 0.15
CA THR A 39 10.58 -5.85 -1.03
C THR A 39 9.40 -6.82 -0.97
N ILE A 40 9.06 -7.32 0.21
CA ILE A 40 7.98 -8.31 0.40
C ILE A 40 6.65 -7.64 0.74
N GLY A 41 6.66 -6.36 1.11
CA GLY A 41 5.49 -5.53 0.92
C GLY A 41 4.38 -5.86 1.91
N TYR A 42 4.35 -5.16 3.04
CA TYR A 42 3.17 -5.19 3.87
C TYR A 42 2.04 -4.47 3.11
N LYS A 43 1.03 -5.23 2.65
CA LYS A 43 -0.22 -4.65 2.13
C LYS A 43 -0.93 -4.01 3.30
N SER A 44 -0.81 -2.69 3.43
CA SER A 44 -1.55 -1.95 4.45
C SER A 44 -2.86 -1.51 3.86
N TYR A 45 -3.96 -1.90 4.48
CA TYR A 45 -5.27 -1.38 4.15
C TYR A 45 -5.51 -0.07 4.89
N SER A 46 -6.17 0.86 4.22
CA SER A 46 -6.69 2.07 4.83
C SER A 46 -8.17 1.87 5.20
N ASP A 47 -8.73 2.82 5.96
CA ASP A 47 -10.19 2.83 6.19
C ASP A 47 -10.96 2.92 4.88
N ASP A 48 -12.14 2.30 4.87
CA ASP A 48 -13.02 2.30 3.71
C ASP A 48 -13.50 3.72 3.38
N LEU A 49 -13.40 4.11 2.11
CA LEU A 49 -14.02 5.32 1.58
C LEU A 49 -15.37 4.95 0.94
N VAL A 50 -16.41 5.72 1.23
CA VAL A 50 -17.75 5.45 0.71
C VAL A 50 -18.22 6.61 -0.15
N PHE A 51 -18.60 6.31 -1.38
CA PHE A 51 -19.18 7.26 -2.32
C PHE A 51 -20.60 6.80 -2.68
N THR A 52 -21.57 7.68 -2.52
CA THR A 52 -22.98 7.37 -2.82
C THR A 52 -23.35 7.88 -4.20
N SER A 53 -24.16 7.11 -4.93
CA SER A 53 -24.73 7.53 -6.22
C SER A 53 -25.58 8.80 -6.06
N PRO A 54 -25.75 9.60 -7.13
CA PRO A 54 -26.53 10.85 -7.07
C PRO A 54 -28.00 10.66 -6.63
N ASP A 55 -28.59 9.51 -6.94
CA ASP A 55 -29.95 9.13 -6.55
C ASP A 55 -30.04 8.51 -5.14
N GLY A 56 -28.90 8.31 -4.47
CA GLY A 56 -28.82 7.71 -3.14
C GLY A 56 -28.99 6.19 -3.09
N GLN A 57 -29.29 5.52 -4.21
CA GLN A 57 -29.68 4.10 -4.21
C GLN A 57 -28.51 3.14 -4.02
N TYR A 58 -27.34 3.51 -4.52
CA TYR A 58 -26.14 2.69 -4.52
C TYR A 58 -24.99 3.39 -3.82
N ARG A 59 -24.04 2.59 -3.34
CA ARG A 59 -22.75 3.08 -2.88
C ARG A 59 -21.61 2.27 -3.47
N LEU A 60 -20.49 2.95 -3.67
CA LEU A 60 -19.19 2.42 -3.97
C LEU A 60 -18.36 2.50 -2.69
N THR A 61 -17.96 1.35 -2.16
CA THR A 61 -17.00 1.24 -1.07
C THR A 61 -15.63 0.95 -1.65
N VAL A 62 -14.67 1.81 -1.37
CA VAL A 62 -13.28 1.71 -1.82
C VAL A 62 -12.42 1.29 -0.63
N CYS A 63 -11.91 0.07 -0.67
CA CYS A 63 -10.94 -0.44 0.29
C CYS A 63 -9.54 -0.24 -0.28
N GLU A 64 -8.99 0.95 -0.04
CA GLU A 64 -7.68 1.34 -0.56
C GLU A 64 -6.55 0.64 0.21
N TRP A 65 -5.57 0.13 -0.51
CA TRP A 65 -4.40 -0.51 0.03
C TRP A 65 -3.12 0.08 -0.57
N THR A 66 -2.06 0.05 0.22
CA THR A 66 -0.73 0.50 -0.20
C THR A 66 0.31 -0.60 0.04
N TYR A 67 1.26 -0.66 -0.89
CA TYR A 67 2.54 -1.34 -0.79
C TYR A 67 3.64 -0.28 -0.79
N PHE A 68 4.87 -0.69 -0.46
CA PHE A 68 6.01 0.24 -0.43
C PHE A 68 6.21 1.02 -1.74
N ALA A 69 5.98 0.39 -2.90
CA ALA A 69 6.28 0.97 -4.21
C ALA A 69 5.04 1.27 -5.07
N TYR A 70 3.86 0.81 -4.68
CA TYR A 70 2.64 0.92 -5.48
C TYR A 70 1.42 0.85 -4.57
N SER A 71 0.25 1.18 -5.09
CA SER A 71 -1.01 1.15 -4.36
C SER A 71 -2.15 0.68 -5.24
N GLY A 72 -3.32 0.52 -4.66
CA GLY A 72 -4.52 0.17 -5.38
C GLY A 72 -5.72 0.13 -4.45
N ALA A 73 -6.83 -0.39 -4.93
CA ALA A 73 -8.03 -0.54 -4.13
C ALA A 73 -8.85 -1.73 -4.60
N GLU A 74 -9.52 -2.36 -3.64
CA GLU A 74 -10.63 -3.28 -3.88
C GLU A 74 -11.92 -2.44 -3.87
N LEU A 75 -12.72 -2.57 -4.94
CA LEU A 75 -13.92 -1.78 -5.17
C LEU A 75 -15.14 -2.66 -4.96
N TYR A 76 -16.04 -2.23 -4.09
CA TYR A 76 -17.27 -2.93 -3.77
C TYR A 76 -18.47 -2.06 -4.08
N VAL A 77 -19.49 -2.64 -4.69
CA VAL A 77 -20.74 -1.94 -5.02
C VAL A 77 -21.90 -2.66 -4.36
N GLY A 78 -22.82 -1.90 -3.77
CA GLY A 78 -24.01 -2.43 -3.11
C GLY A 78 -25.11 -1.40 -3.01
N ARG A 79 -26.32 -1.85 -2.69
CA ARG A 79 -27.41 -0.94 -2.35
C ARG A 79 -27.07 -0.22 -1.05
N THR A 80 -27.38 1.07 -0.98
CA THR A 80 -27.16 1.86 0.24
C THR A 80 -27.94 1.28 1.42
N ALA A 81 -29.18 0.83 1.15
CA ALA A 81 -30.11 0.28 2.15
C ALA A 81 -29.60 -0.99 2.85
N ASP A 82 -28.81 -1.83 2.17
CA ASP A 82 -28.39 -3.13 2.70
C ASP A 82 -27.35 -3.03 3.81
N GLY A 83 -26.65 -1.89 3.93
CA GLY A 83 -25.52 -1.75 4.87
C GLY A 83 -24.30 -2.61 4.48
N GLY A 84 -23.11 -2.29 5.01
CA GLY A 84 -21.86 -3.04 4.72
C GLY A 84 -21.09 -2.63 3.46
N ARG A 85 -20.15 -3.47 2.98
CA ARG A 85 -19.27 -3.12 1.84
C ARG A 85 -19.94 -3.26 0.47
N GLY A 86 -20.87 -4.20 0.33
CA GLY A 86 -21.40 -4.62 -0.97
C GLY A 86 -20.62 -5.79 -1.58
N ARG A 87 -20.86 -6.07 -2.86
CA ARG A 87 -20.18 -7.12 -3.63
C ARG A 87 -18.94 -6.54 -4.29
N GLU A 88 -17.83 -7.28 -4.28
CA GLU A 88 -16.63 -6.89 -5.01
C GLU A 88 -16.95 -6.79 -6.51
N ALA A 89 -16.69 -5.62 -7.07
CA ALA A 89 -17.06 -5.24 -8.44
C ALA A 89 -15.84 -4.91 -9.30
N GLY A 90 -14.69 -4.62 -8.69
CA GLY A 90 -13.46 -4.34 -9.42
C GLY A 90 -12.26 -4.11 -8.53
N THR A 91 -11.09 -3.97 -9.16
CA THR A 91 -9.84 -3.61 -8.50
C THR A 91 -9.12 -2.52 -9.29
N THR A 92 -8.24 -1.80 -8.61
CA THR A 92 -7.37 -0.77 -9.21
C THR A 92 -5.92 -1.01 -8.83
N PHE A 93 -5.01 -0.46 -9.65
CA PHE A 93 -3.57 -0.54 -9.44
C PHE A 93 -2.87 0.74 -9.89
N SER A 94 -1.97 1.26 -9.08
CA SER A 94 -1.21 2.48 -9.34
C SER A 94 0.26 2.31 -8.99
N ASP A 95 1.16 2.76 -9.86
CA ASP A 95 2.62 2.74 -9.64
C ASP A 95 3.09 3.79 -8.60
N SER A 96 2.15 4.47 -7.94
CA SER A 96 2.42 5.37 -6.82
C SER A 96 2.09 4.69 -5.48
N PRO A 97 2.93 4.82 -4.44
CA PRO A 97 2.64 4.26 -3.12
C PRO A 97 1.66 5.10 -2.29
N ASN A 98 1.29 6.30 -2.73
CA ASN A 98 0.59 7.27 -1.89
C ASN A 98 -0.95 7.09 -1.83
N GLY A 99 -1.50 6.05 -2.49
CA GLY A 99 -2.95 5.90 -2.65
C GLY A 99 -3.51 6.91 -3.65
N VAL A 100 -4.49 6.53 -4.45
CA VAL A 100 -5.06 7.38 -5.51
C VAL A 100 -6.36 8.04 -5.05
N PHE A 101 -7.13 7.34 -4.23
CA PHE A 101 -8.45 7.79 -3.76
C PHE A 101 -8.32 8.80 -2.63
N ARG A 102 -7.41 8.58 -1.67
CA ARG A 102 -7.17 9.53 -0.57
C ARG A 102 -6.55 10.85 -1.05
N ASN A 103 -5.72 10.79 -2.09
CA ASN A 103 -5.12 11.98 -2.71
C ASN A 103 -6.05 12.69 -3.70
N ARG A 104 -7.27 12.16 -3.90
CA ARG A 104 -8.29 12.72 -4.81
C ARG A 104 -7.86 12.74 -6.28
N ASP A 105 -6.94 11.87 -6.67
CA ASP A 105 -6.49 11.68 -8.06
C ASP A 105 -7.40 10.70 -8.82
N PHE A 106 -8.70 10.85 -8.65
CA PHE A 106 -9.72 9.98 -9.22
C PHE A 106 -10.93 10.77 -9.69
N HIS A 107 -11.70 10.17 -10.59
CA HIS A 107 -12.99 10.67 -11.05
C HIS A 107 -14.01 9.52 -11.06
N LEU A 108 -15.23 9.80 -10.62
CA LEU A 108 -16.32 8.83 -10.60
C LEU A 108 -17.42 9.29 -11.54
N GLU A 109 -17.87 8.38 -12.40
CA GLU A 109 -18.99 8.60 -13.31
C GLU A 109 -20.06 7.53 -13.04
N TRP A 110 -21.19 7.96 -12.49
CA TRP A 110 -22.31 7.08 -12.17
C TRP A 110 -23.24 6.95 -13.38
N ASN A 111 -23.50 5.72 -13.78
CA ASN A 111 -24.31 5.36 -14.94
C ASN A 111 -25.55 4.56 -14.49
N SER A 112 -26.43 4.20 -15.43
CA SER A 112 -27.63 3.38 -15.14
C SER A 112 -27.27 1.99 -14.62
N ASP A 113 -26.13 1.46 -15.06
CA ASP A 113 -25.78 0.05 -14.86
C ASP A 113 -24.61 -0.14 -13.87
N GLY A 114 -24.05 0.96 -13.34
CA GLY A 114 -22.91 0.90 -12.44
C GLY A 114 -22.19 2.23 -12.24
N VAL A 115 -20.93 2.15 -11.87
CA VAL A 115 -20.04 3.31 -11.73
C VAL A 115 -18.72 3.04 -12.45
N ALA A 116 -18.30 3.98 -13.29
CA ALA A 116 -16.96 4.00 -13.86
C ALA A 116 -16.02 4.76 -12.92
N VAL A 117 -14.90 4.13 -12.58
CA VAL A 117 -13.89 4.66 -11.67
C VAL A 117 -12.63 4.95 -12.48
N TYR A 118 -12.36 6.22 -12.70
CA TYR A 118 -11.13 6.70 -13.34
C TYR A 118 -10.12 7.08 -12.27
N TYR A 119 -8.86 6.69 -12.43
CA TYR A 119 -7.83 6.87 -11.40
C TYR A 119 -6.44 6.95 -12.01
N ARG A 120 -5.56 7.80 -11.47
CA ARG A 120 -4.17 7.87 -11.93
C ARG A 120 -3.41 6.57 -11.62
N ARG A 121 -2.90 5.94 -12.67
CA ARG A 121 -1.95 4.82 -12.58
C ARG A 121 -0.51 5.31 -12.41
N TYR A 122 -0.26 6.60 -12.64
CA TYR A 122 1.07 7.22 -12.66
C TYR A 122 2.00 6.62 -13.73
N VAL A 123 1.42 6.26 -14.87
CA VAL A 123 2.17 5.90 -16.08
C VAL A 123 2.53 7.16 -16.87
N ARG A 124 3.65 7.13 -17.62
CA ARG A 124 4.24 8.33 -18.28
C ARG A 124 3.31 9.09 -19.25
N SER A 125 2.22 8.49 -19.71
CA SER A 125 1.28 9.07 -20.68
C SER A 125 0.06 9.76 -20.06
N GLU A 126 -0.13 9.67 -18.73
CA GLU A 126 -1.27 10.31 -18.06
C GLU A 126 -1.07 11.83 -17.95
N THR A 127 -2.11 12.58 -18.31
CA THR A 127 -2.18 14.03 -18.19
C THR A 127 -3.17 14.42 -17.09
N ASP A 128 -3.48 15.71 -16.95
CA ASP A 128 -4.53 16.16 -16.02
C ASP A 128 -5.95 15.84 -16.52
N ASP A 129 -6.10 15.41 -17.78
CA ASP A 129 -7.37 14.94 -18.33
C ASP A 129 -7.67 13.50 -17.85
N PRO A 130 -8.79 13.28 -17.12
CA PRO A 130 -9.20 11.94 -16.67
C PRO A 130 -9.40 10.91 -17.77
N GLN A 131 -9.62 11.32 -19.02
CA GLN A 131 -9.71 10.39 -20.16
C GLN A 131 -8.40 9.65 -20.44
N THR A 132 -7.27 10.19 -19.97
CA THR A 132 -5.95 9.54 -20.11
C THR A 132 -5.66 8.55 -18.98
N TRP A 133 -6.50 8.52 -17.95
CA TRP A 133 -6.28 7.72 -16.74
C TRP A 133 -6.74 6.27 -16.90
N GLY A 134 -6.33 5.43 -15.96
CA GLY A 134 -6.89 4.09 -15.83
C GLY A 134 -8.38 4.14 -15.53
N CYS A 135 -9.17 3.24 -16.13
CA CYS A 135 -10.59 3.10 -15.86
C CYS A 135 -10.92 1.66 -15.43
N THR A 136 -11.75 1.53 -14.40
CA THR A 136 -12.39 0.28 -13.97
C THR A 136 -13.90 0.52 -13.89
N VAL A 137 -14.70 -0.31 -14.56
CA VAL A 137 -16.16 -0.23 -14.51
C VAL A 137 -16.69 -1.23 -13.49
N CYS A 138 -17.43 -0.74 -12.50
CA CYS A 138 -18.00 -1.52 -11.43
C CYS A 138 -19.52 -1.63 -11.64
N PRO A 139 -20.04 -2.78 -12.09
CA PRO A 139 -21.47 -2.95 -12.33
C PRO A 139 -22.27 -2.93 -11.02
N PHE A 140 -23.51 -2.48 -11.09
CA PHE A 140 -24.45 -2.66 -9.99
C PHE A 140 -24.75 -4.15 -9.80
N PRO A 141 -24.95 -4.60 -8.54
CA PRO A 141 -25.45 -5.94 -8.29
C PRO A 141 -26.89 -6.05 -8.83
N ASP A 142 -27.16 -7.16 -9.53
CA ASP A 142 -28.50 -7.57 -9.97
C ASP A 142 -29.49 -7.68 -8.81
#